data_AF-A0A4R3PXQ6-F1
#
_entry.id   AF-A0A4R3PXQ6-F1
#
_cell.length_a   1.000
_cell.length_b   1.000
_cell.length_c   1.000
_cell.angle_alpha   90.00
_cell.angle_beta   90.00
_cell.angle_gamma   90.00
#
_symmetry.space_group_name_H-M   'P 1'
#
loop_
_entity.id
_entity.type
_entity.pdbx_description
1 polymer ?
#
loop_
_entity_poly.entity_id
_entity_poly.type
_entity_poly.pdbx_seq_one_letter_code
_entity_poly.pdbx_strand_id
1 'polypeptide(L)'
;MSMRRAKSSPIWEEVERRASGEYQTPRGLLTITMPIEFGHRYVLPIALDFMNEHPEVTLKLLSLDRSVHLANEQVDVAIRLGELVDSSLYAVKAGEFRLLTCASPAYL
;
A
#
# COMPACT_ATOMS: atom_id res chain seq x y z
N MET A 1 43.56 5.33 -11.09
CA MET A 1 43.75 5.95 -9.76
C MET A 1 42.57 5.54 -8.89
N SER A 2 42.81 4.56 -8.01
CA SER A 2 41.81 3.82 -7.25
C SER A 2 41.34 4.63 -6.03
N MET A 3 40.04 4.93 -5.95
CA MET A 3 39.40 5.39 -4.71
C MET A 3 38.43 4.29 -4.24
N ARG A 4 38.94 3.40 -3.38
CA ARG A 4 38.14 2.38 -2.71
C ARG A 4 37.24 3.07 -1.69
N ARG A 5 35.92 3.10 -1.93
CA ARG A 5 34.94 3.37 -0.87
C ARG A 5 35.12 2.27 0.18
N ALA A 6 35.39 2.69 1.42
CA ALA A 6 35.37 1.81 2.58
C ALA A 6 33.99 1.13 2.64
N LYS A 7 33.97 -0.19 2.75
CA LYS A 7 32.77 -0.93 3.14
C LYS A 7 32.35 -0.40 4.50
N SER A 8 31.20 0.29 4.56
CA SER A 8 30.56 0.65 5.81
C SER A 8 30.33 -0.62 6.61
N SER A 9 30.83 -0.64 7.84
CA SER A 9 30.62 -1.72 8.80
C SER A 9 29.11 -1.84 9.09
N PRO A 10 28.52 -3.06 9.21
CA PRO A 10 27.08 -3.27 9.43
C PRO A 10 26.52 -2.57 10.68
N ILE A 11 27.39 -2.09 11.56
CA ILE A 11 27.06 -1.37 12.78
C ILE A 11 26.58 0.06 12.48
N TRP A 12 27.01 0.69 11.37
CA TRP A 12 26.63 2.07 11.06
C TRP A 12 25.22 2.20 10.46
N GLU A 13 24.83 1.27 9.58
CA GLU A 13 23.43 1.16 9.11
C GLU A 13 22.49 0.91 10.29
N GLU A 14 22.86 0.03 11.23
CA GLU A 14 22.06 -0.25 12.44
C GLU A 14 21.90 0.97 13.36
N VAL A 15 22.91 1.84 13.44
CA VAL A 15 22.89 3.05 14.27
C VAL A 15 22.07 4.17 13.60
N GLU A 16 22.19 4.37 12.29
CA GLU A 16 21.31 5.28 11.53
C GLU A 16 19.85 4.83 11.58
N ARG A 17 19.61 3.51 11.47
CA ARG A 17 18.29 2.86 11.54
C ARG A 17 17.61 2.96 12.92
N ARG A 18 18.38 3.11 14.00
CA ARG A 18 17.85 3.40 15.35
C ARG A 18 17.58 4.89 15.57
N ALA A 19 18.40 5.77 14.97
CA ALA A 19 18.25 7.21 15.08
C ALA A 19 17.07 7.76 14.24
N SER A 20 16.69 7.08 13.15
CA SER A 20 15.55 7.44 12.28
C SER A 20 14.17 7.06 12.85
N GLY A 21 14.11 6.27 13.93
CA GLY A 21 12.85 5.80 14.53
C GLY A 21 12.16 4.68 13.75
N GLU A 22 12.88 3.98 12.87
CA GLU A 22 12.35 3.11 11.81
C GLU A 22 11.69 1.78 12.25
N TYR A 23 11.55 1.55 13.55
CA TYR A 23 10.62 0.55 14.08
C TYR A 23 9.94 1.11 15.32
N GLN A 24 9.11 2.13 15.17
CA GLN A 24 7.93 2.17 16.02
C GLN A 24 7.05 1.00 15.58
N THR A 25 6.74 0.08 16.50
CA THR A 25 5.71 -0.94 16.28
C THR A 25 4.51 -0.26 15.62
N PRO A 26 4.05 -0.72 14.43
CA PRO A 26 2.93 -0.10 13.74
C PRO A 26 1.74 0.04 14.68
N ARG A 27 1.21 1.25 14.79
CA ARG A 27 0.12 1.58 15.72
C ARG A 27 -0.71 2.75 15.21
N GLY A 28 -1.96 2.81 15.65
CA GLY A 28 -2.88 3.88 15.32
C GLY A 28 -3.78 3.56 14.12
N LEU A 29 -4.45 4.59 13.58
CA LEU A 29 -5.41 4.45 12.49
C LEU A 29 -4.71 4.54 11.13
N LEU A 30 -4.95 3.55 10.27
CA LEU A 30 -4.56 3.58 8.86
C LEU A 30 -5.83 3.54 7.99
N THR A 31 -6.07 4.62 7.24
CA THR A 31 -7.21 4.78 6.34
C THR A 31 -6.82 4.43 4.91
N ILE A 32 -7.47 3.40 4.36
CA ILE A 32 -7.17 2.86 3.03
C ILE A 32 -8.39 3.01 2.13
N THR A 33 -8.20 3.52 0.92
CA THR A 33 -9.21 3.52 -0.13
C THR A 33 -8.90 2.50 -1.22
N MET A 34 -9.93 1.93 -1.84
CA MET A 34 -9.82 0.90 -2.87
C MET A 34 -11.07 0.86 -3.77
N PRO A 35 -10.99 0.30 -4.98
CA PRO A 35 -12.18 0.03 -5.80
C PRO A 35 -13.13 -0.94 -5.11
N ILE A 36 -14.43 -0.86 -5.42
CA ILE A 36 -15.45 -1.69 -4.76
C ILE A 36 -15.17 -3.18 -4.94
N GLU A 37 -14.82 -3.62 -6.15
CA GLU A 37 -14.55 -5.05 -6.42
C GLU A 37 -13.29 -5.60 -5.75
N PHE A 38 -12.40 -4.74 -5.25
CA PHE A 38 -11.14 -5.16 -4.63
C PHE A 38 -11.26 -5.45 -3.14
N GLY A 39 -12.17 -4.76 -2.46
CA GLY A 39 -12.23 -4.75 -1.00
C GLY A 39 -12.31 -6.13 -0.37
N HIS A 40 -13.41 -6.83 -0.63
CA HIS A 40 -13.65 -8.14 -0.02
C HIS A 40 -12.72 -9.23 -0.57
N ARG A 41 -12.42 -9.20 -1.88
CA ARG A 41 -11.72 -10.30 -2.54
C ARG A 41 -10.21 -10.29 -2.32
N TYR A 42 -9.59 -9.12 -2.24
CA TYR A 42 -8.13 -9.00 -2.20
C TYR A 42 -7.64 -8.27 -0.95
N VAL A 43 -8.28 -7.16 -0.56
CA VAL A 43 -7.75 -6.30 0.51
C VAL A 43 -8.08 -6.85 1.89
N LEU A 44 -9.31 -7.33 2.10
CA LEU A 44 -9.77 -7.80 3.41
C LEU A 44 -8.92 -8.94 3.99
N PRO A 45 -8.53 -10.00 3.24
CA PRO A 45 -7.64 -11.04 3.76
C PRO A 45 -6.30 -10.47 4.24
N ILE A 46 -5.67 -9.61 3.44
CA ILE A 46 -4.39 -8.98 3.77
C ILE A 46 -4.53 -8.07 5.00
N ALA A 47 -5.63 -7.32 5.07
CA ALA A 47 -5.92 -6.44 6.20
C ALA A 47 -6.09 -7.21 7.51
N LEU A 48 -6.73 -8.38 7.48
CA LEU A 48 -6.88 -9.25 8.64
C LEU A 48 -5.54 -9.82 9.08
N ASP A 49 -4.73 -10.32 8.15
CA ASP A 49 -3.38 -10.83 8.43
C ASP A 49 -2.50 -9.72 9.04
N PHE A 50 -2.55 -8.52 8.46
CA PHE A 50 -1.83 -7.36 8.96
C PHE A 50 -2.24 -6.94 10.38
N MET A 51 -3.54 -6.92 10.69
CA MET A 51 -4.02 -6.62 12.05
C MET A 51 -3.66 -7.72 13.06
N ASN A 52 -3.57 -8.98 12.62
CA ASN A 52 -3.09 -10.06 13.49
C ASN A 52 -1.61 -9.90 13.85
N GLU A 53 -0.78 -9.45 12.89
CA GLU A 53 0.65 -9.17 13.11
C GLU A 53 0.88 -7.86 13.88
N HIS A 54 -0.04 -6.89 13.75
CA HIS A 54 0.05 -5.57 14.36
C HIS A 54 -1.25 -5.19 15.10
N PRO A 55 -1.49 -5.72 16.31
CA PRO A 55 -2.74 -5.55 17.03
C PRO A 55 -2.99 -4.11 17.53
N GLU A 56 -1.97 -3.26 17.54
CA GLU A 56 -2.10 -1.83 17.87
C GLU A 56 -2.55 -0.98 16.68
N VAL A 57 -2.69 -1.57 15.49
CA VAL A 57 -3.22 -0.90 14.30
C VAL A 57 -4.73 -1.07 14.20
N THR A 58 -5.42 0.03 13.91
CA THR A 58 -6.81 0.02 13.47
C THR A 58 -6.85 0.34 11.98
N LEU A 59 -7.53 -0.48 11.19
CA LEU A 59 -7.74 -0.22 9.76
C LEU A 59 -9.12 0.37 9.50
N LYS A 60 -9.17 1.44 8.70
CA LYS A 60 -10.40 1.97 8.11
C LYS A 60 -10.36 1.73 6.60
N LEU A 61 -11.11 0.74 6.15
CA LEU A 61 -11.16 0.35 4.74
C LEU A 61 -12.37 1.02 4.06
N LEU A 62 -12.12 1.74 2.97
CA LEU A 62 -13.13 2.48 2.22
C LEU A 62 -13.15 2.01 0.76
N SER A 63 -14.22 1.33 0.38
CA SER A 63 -14.47 0.93 -1.01
C SER A 63 -15.20 2.06 -1.76
N LEU A 64 -14.53 2.68 -2.73
CA LEU A 64 -15.01 3.84 -3.48
C LEU A 64 -14.63 3.74 -4.96
N ASP A 65 -15.59 4.00 -5.86
CA ASP A 65 -15.35 4.03 -7.32
C ASP A 65 -14.95 5.41 -7.87
N ARG A 66 -14.68 6.37 -6.97
CA ARG A 66 -14.18 7.70 -7.33
C ARG A 66 -12.70 7.85 -6.95
N SER A 67 -11.99 8.70 -7.69
CA SER A 67 -10.72 9.22 -7.21
C SER A 67 -10.95 10.13 -6.00
N VAL A 68 -10.11 9.97 -4.97
CA VAL A 68 -10.14 10.78 -3.75
C VAL A 68 -8.81 11.50 -3.60
N HIS A 69 -8.83 12.72 -3.07
CA HIS A 69 -7.60 13.44 -2.80
C HIS A 69 -7.08 13.06 -1.42
N LEU A 70 -6.03 12.24 -1.35
CA LEU A 70 -5.57 11.58 -0.13
C LEU A 70 -5.39 12.55 1.05
N ALA A 71 -4.69 13.67 0.80
CA ALA A 71 -4.43 14.68 1.82
C ALA A 71 -5.71 15.37 2.35
N ASN A 72 -6.70 15.61 1.48
CA ASN A 72 -7.90 16.36 1.86
C ASN A 72 -8.93 15.45 2.55
N GLU A 73 -8.96 14.17 2.16
CA GLU A 73 -9.91 13.18 2.67
C GLU A 73 -9.34 12.35 3.83
N GLN A 74 -8.15 12.69 4.34
CA GLN A 74 -7.47 12.00 5.44
C GLN A 74 -7.30 10.50 5.14
N VAL A 75 -6.85 10.20 3.92
CA VAL A 75 -6.57 8.84 3.46
C VAL A 75 -5.07 8.67 3.36
N ASP A 76 -4.55 7.62 3.98
CA ASP A 76 -3.12 7.34 4.04
C ASP A 76 -2.66 6.56 2.79
N VAL A 77 -3.49 5.61 2.33
CA VAL A 77 -3.17 4.74 1.21
C VAL A 77 -4.36 4.62 0.25
N ALA A 78 -4.08 4.64 -1.05
CA ALA A 78 -5.09 4.38 -2.07
C ALA A 78 -4.64 3.27 -3.02
N ILE A 79 -5.44 2.23 -3.12
CA ILE A 79 -5.34 1.19 -4.15
C ILE A 79 -6.12 1.68 -5.36
N ARG A 80 -5.51 1.67 -6.54
CA ARG A 80 -6.07 2.20 -7.78
C ARG A 80 -5.83 1.26 -8.96
N LEU A 81 -6.71 1.35 -9.95
CA LEU A 81 -6.63 0.61 -11.20
C LEU A 81 -6.33 1.58 -12.35
N GLY A 82 -5.53 1.13 -13.30
CA GLY A 82 -5.16 1.92 -14.47
C GLY A 82 -4.02 2.89 -14.21
N GLU A 83 -3.87 3.85 -15.10
CA GLU A 83 -2.83 4.86 -15.02
C GLU A 83 -3.15 5.89 -13.95
N LEU A 84 -2.14 6.21 -13.14
CA LEU A 84 -2.24 7.27 -12.15
C LEU A 84 -1.92 8.61 -12.83
N VAL A 85 -2.72 9.62 -12.52
CA VAL A 85 -2.38 11.00 -12.87
C VAL A 85 -1.09 11.41 -12.17
N ASP A 86 -0.30 12.26 -12.82
CA ASP A 86 0.94 12.77 -12.24
C ASP A 86 0.62 13.49 -10.91
N SER A 87 1.36 13.14 -9.87
CA SER A 87 1.18 13.66 -8.53
C SER A 87 2.50 13.58 -7.75
N SER A 88 2.61 14.34 -6.68
CA SER A 88 3.72 14.24 -5.74
C SER A 88 3.66 13.01 -4.83
N LEU A 89 2.68 12.11 -5.04
CA LEU A 89 2.51 10.90 -4.25
C LEU A 89 3.44 9.79 -4.74
N TYR A 90 3.95 9.02 -3.79
CA TYR A 90 4.68 7.80 -4.11
C TYR A 90 3.70 6.69 -4.49
N ALA A 91 3.95 6.05 -5.63
CA ALA A 91 3.14 4.95 -6.14
C ALA A 91 3.99 3.68 -6.33
N VAL A 92 3.44 2.54 -5.94
CA VAL A 92 4.01 1.21 -6.18
C VAL A 92 3.00 0.39 -6.95
N LYS A 93 3.49 -0.35 -7.95
CA LYS A 93 2.68 -1.31 -8.67
C LYS A 93 2.37 -2.52 -7.77
N ALA A 94 1.11 -2.68 -7.38
CA ALA A 94 0.65 -3.76 -6.52
C ALA A 94 0.24 -5.03 -7.30
N GLY A 95 -0.06 -4.90 -8.59
CA GLY A 95 -0.48 -6.01 -9.42
C GLY A 95 -0.87 -5.60 -10.84
N GLU A 96 -1.39 -6.56 -11.59
CA GLU A 96 -1.94 -6.38 -12.92
C GLU A 96 -3.28 -7.11 -13.01
N PHE A 97 -4.19 -6.59 -13.82
CA PHE A 97 -5.44 -7.26 -14.17
C PHE A 97 -5.66 -7.18 -15.67
N ARG A 98 -6.45 -8.12 -16.20
CA ARG A 98 -6.88 -8.13 -17.60
C ARG A 98 -8.40 -8.01 -17.65
N LEU A 99 -8.88 -7.08 -18.46
CA LEU A 99 -10.29 -7.01 -18.83
C LEU A 99 -10.57 -8.10 -19.88
N LEU A 100 -11.58 -8.93 -19.62
CA LEU A 100 -12.01 -10.00 -20.51
C LEU A 100 -13.45 -9.75 -20.94
N THR A 101 -13.73 -9.93 -22.23
CA THR A 101 -15.09 -9.95 -22.76
C THR A 101 -15.65 -11.36 -22.60
N CYS A 102 -16.78 -11.48 -21.89
CA CYS A 102 -17.44 -12.76 -21.64
C CYS A 102 -18.96 -12.64 -21.81
N ALA A 103 -19.60 -13.75 -22.17
CA ALA A 103 -21.05 -13.89 -22.23
C ALA A 103 -21.46 -15.19 -21.52
N SER A 104 -22.68 -15.24 -20.97
CA SER A 104 -23.21 -16.49 -20.43
C SER A 104 -23.44 -17.48 -21.58
N PRO A 105 -23.24 -18.80 -21.37
CA PRO A 105 -23.46 -19.78 -22.42
C PRO A 105 -24.88 -19.78 -23.01
N ALA A 106 -25.87 -19.34 -22.23
CA ALA A 106 -27.26 -19.25 -22.69
C ALA A 106 -27.54 -18.00 -23.56
N TYR A 107 -26.61 -17.04 -23.62
CA TYR A 107 -26.74 -15.81 -24.39
C TYR A 107 -26.15 -15.91 -25.81
N LEU A 108 -25.19 -16.83 -26.01
CA LEU A 108 -24.54 -17.13 -27.29
C LEU A 108 -25.33 -18.19 -28.06
#